data_AF-A0A1G2NA42-F1
#
_entry.id   AF-A0A1G2NA42-F1
#
_cell.length_a   1.000
_cell.length_b   1.000
_cell.length_c   1.000
_cell.angle_alpha   90.00
_cell.angle_beta   90.00
_cell.angle_gamma   90.00
#
_symmetry.space_group_name_H-M   'P 1'
#
loop_
_entity.id
_entity.type
_entity.pdbx_description
1 polymer ?
#
loop_
_entity_poly.entity_id
_entity_poly.type
_entity_poly.pdbx_seq_one_letter_code
_entity_poly.pdbx_strand_id
1 'polypeptide(L)' 'MNYQNQKSNFCKKELKTLLDKLISGNYHVSAETVFHHLAHTGVDTDLDPKLKETPTLEEFLKYK' A
#
# COMPACT_ATOMS: atom_id res chain seq x y z
N MET A 1 -5.65 11.79 22.27
CA MET A 1 -5.98 10.37 22.05
C MET A 1 -5.68 10.06 20.59
N ASN A 2 -4.63 9.28 20.28
CA ASN A 2 -4.36 8.84 18.92
C ASN A 2 -5.45 7.82 18.54
N TYR A 3 -6.46 8.28 17.80
CA TYR A 3 -7.50 7.44 17.25
C TYR A 3 -6.85 6.50 16.23
N GLN A 4 -6.41 5.31 16.67
CA GLN A 4 -5.88 4.31 15.75
C GLN A 4 -7.03 3.83 14.87
N ASN A 5 -7.02 4.24 13.61
CA ASN A 5 -8.03 3.87 12.64
C ASN A 5 -7.90 2.37 12.31
N GLN A 6 -8.53 1.52 13.12
CA GLN A 6 -8.46 0.05 13.02
C GLN A 6 -8.81 -0.46 11.61
N LYS A 7 -9.72 0.23 10.91
CA LYS A 7 -10.09 -0.08 9.51
C LYS A 7 -8.91 0.11 8.56
N SER A 8 -8.13 1.18 8.74
CA SER A 8 -6.92 1.43 7.93
C SER A 8 -5.86 0.34 8.14
N ASN A 9 -5.64 -0.07 9.39
CA ASN A 9 -4.69 -1.15 9.70
C ASN A 9 -5.14 -2.50 9.13
N PHE A 10 -6.45 -2.80 9.19
CA PHE A 10 -7.01 -4.01 8.58
C PHE A 10 -6.83 -4.01 7.05
N CYS A 11 -7.17 -2.92 6.37
CA CYS A 11 -6.99 -2.81 4.92
C CYS A 11 -5.51 -2.90 4.50
N LYS A 12 -4.57 -2.35 5.27
CA LYS A 12 -3.13 -2.52 5.02
C LYS A 12 -2.69 -3.98 5.08
N LYS A 13 -3.22 -4.74 6.04
CA LYS A 13 -2.90 -6.18 6.19
C LYS A 13 -3.41 -6.99 5.00
N GLU A 14 -4.67 -6.78 4.60
CA GLU A 14 -5.27 -7.47 3.45
C GLU A 14 -4.56 -7.10 2.14
N LEU A 15 -4.22 -5.82 1.95
CA LEU A 15 -3.44 -5.36 0.81
C LEU A 15 -2.07 -6.04 0.76
N LYS A 16 -1.37 -6.12 1.90
CA LYS A 16 -0.09 -6.82 1.99
C LYS A 16 -0.22 -8.29 1.58
N THR A 17 -1.25 -8.99 2.08
CA THR A 17 -1.50 -10.39 1.70
C THR A 17 -1.83 -10.56 0.21
N LEU A 18 -2.58 -9.63 -0.39
CA LEU A 18 -2.86 -9.65 -1.83
C LEU A 18 -1.58 -9.48 -2.66
N LEU A 19 -0.75 -8.50 -2.32
CA LEU A 19 0.51 -8.21 -3.01
C LEU A 19 1.49 -9.38 -2.92
N ASP A 20 1.60 -10.00 -1.74
CA ASP A 20 2.46 -11.16 -1.51
C ASP A 20 2.03 -12.39 -2.35
N LYS A 21 0.71 -12.61 -2.47
CA LYS A 21 0.16 -13.65 -3.36
C LYS A 21 0.43 -13.38 -4.83
N LEU A 22 0.34 -12.11 -5.28
CA LEU A 22 0.65 -11.74 -6.65
C LEU A 22 2.12 -11.97 -6.98
N ILE A 23 3.03 -11.56 -6.09
CA ILE A 23 4.48 -11.78 -6.21
C ILE A 23 4.79 -13.28 -6.25
N SER A 24 4.24 -14.05 -5.31
CA SER A 24 4.40 -15.51 -5.25
C SER A 24 3.87 -16.21 -6.51
N GLY A 25 2.83 -15.65 -7.16
CA GLY A 25 2.31 -16.12 -8.43
C GLY A 25 3.06 -15.60 -9.67
N ASN A 26 4.19 -14.92 -9.48
CA ASN A 26 5.01 -14.29 -10.52
C ASN A 26 4.36 -13.09 -11.24
N TYR A 27 3.32 -12.49 -10.65
CA TYR A 27 2.58 -11.32 -11.15
C TYR A 27 3.14 -9.99 -10.59
N HIS A 28 4.46 -9.79 -10.68
CA HIS A 28 5.15 -8.62 -10.10
C HIS A 28 4.61 -7.28 -10.60
N VAL A 29 4.41 -7.15 -11.92
CA VAL A 29 3.87 -5.93 -12.56
C VAL A 29 2.45 -5.61 -12.06
N SER A 30 1.62 -6.65 -11.86
CA SER A 30 0.28 -6.47 -11.31
C SER A 30 0.32 -6.03 -9.85
N ALA A 31 1.25 -6.57 -9.05
CA ALA A 31 1.45 -6.15 -7.67
C ALA A 31 1.87 -4.68 -7.58
N GLU A 32 2.83 -4.24 -8.39
CA GLU A 32 3.23 -2.83 -8.49
C GLU A 32 2.07 -1.93 -8.92
N THR A 33 1.33 -2.34 -9.94
CA THR A 33 0.21 -1.56 -10.47
C THR A 33 -0.88 -1.36 -9.42
N VAL A 34 -1.26 -2.42 -8.71
CA VAL A 34 -2.26 -2.36 -7.63
C VAL A 34 -1.76 -1.48 -6.48
N PHE A 35 -0.49 -1.64 -6.08
CA PHE A 35 0.11 -0.86 -5.02
C PHE A 35 0.16 0.63 -5.37
N HIS A 36 0.65 0.99 -6.57
CA HIS A 36 0.68 2.38 -7.04
C HIS A 36 -0.72 2.98 -7.17
N HIS A 37 -1.69 2.21 -7.69
CA HIS A 37 -3.06 2.69 -7.79
C HIS A 37 -3.61 3.02 -6.40
N LEU A 38 -3.44 2.15 -5.41
CA LEU A 38 -3.94 2.40 -4.05
C LEU A 38 -3.14 3.48 -3.30
N ALA A 39 -1.84 3.58 -3.53
CA ALA A 39 -0.99 4.62 -2.95
C ALA A 39 -1.34 6.01 -3.51
N HIS A 40 -1.73 6.11 -4.78
CA HIS A 40 -2.01 7.39 -5.46
C HIS A 40 -3.50 7.72 -5.62
N THR A 41 -4.41 6.87 -5.12
CA THR A 41 -5.86 7.14 -5.11
C THR A 41 -6.37 7.68 -3.78
N GLY A 42 -5.50 7.81 -2.78
CA GLY A 42 -5.84 8.45 -1.51
C GLY A 42 -6.05 9.95 -1.68
N VAL A 43 -7.17 10.48 -1.20
CA VAL A 43 -7.49 11.92 -1.13
C VAL A 43 -6.35 12.73 -0.48
N ASP A 44 -5.55 12.10 0.38
CA ASP A 44 -4.34 12.67 0.99
C ASP A 44 -3.18 12.95 0.01
N THR A 45 -3.05 12.20 -1.09
CA THR A 45 -1.99 12.45 -2.10
C THR A 45 -2.27 13.63 -3.03
N ASP A 46 -3.52 14.09 -3.11
CA ASP A 46 -3.90 15.36 -3.74
C ASP A 46 -3.58 16.56 -2.83
N LEU A 47 -3.51 16.35 -1.51
CA LEU A 47 -3.27 17.38 -0.51
C LEU A 47 -1.78 17.58 -0.19
N ASP A 48 -0.95 16.54 -0.31
CA ASP A 48 0.51 16.65 -0.13
C ASP A 48 1.29 15.81 -1.16
N PRO A 49 1.93 16.44 -2.17
CA PRO A 49 2.65 15.73 -3.22
C PRO A 49 3.88 14.97 -2.72
N LYS A 50 4.37 15.22 -1.50
CA LYS A 50 5.46 14.45 -0.88
C LYS A 50 5.03 13.04 -0.46
N LEU A 51 3.73 12.80 -0.30
CA LEU A 51 3.18 11.47 -0.03
C LEU A 51 3.22 10.54 -1.25
N LYS A 52 3.51 11.06 -2.45
CA LYS A 52 3.78 10.25 -3.65
C LYS A 52 5.13 9.54 -3.59
N GLU A 53 6.05 9.96 -2.72
CA GLU A 53 7.42 9.47 -2.74
C GLU A 53 7.64 8.22 -1.87
N THR A 54 6.75 7.89 -0.92
CA THR A 54 6.98 6.76 0.01
C THR A 54 5.69 6.16 0.57
N PRO A 55 5.64 4.84 0.83
CA PRO A 55 6.70 3.83 0.64
C PRO A 55 6.67 3.20 -0.76
N THR A 56 7.81 2.66 -1.21
CA THR A 56 7.87 1.73 -2.36
C THR A 56 7.18 0.40 -2.02
N LEU A 57 6.83 -0.41 -3.04
CA LEU A 57 6.23 -1.73 -2.83
C LEU A 57 7.07 -2.61 -1.88
N GLU A 58 8.39 -2.62 -2.05
CA GLU A 58 9.28 -3.40 -1.20
C GLU A 58 9.28 -2.92 0.25
N GLU A 59 9.30 -1.61 0.47
CA GLU A 59 9.26 -1.02 1.82
C GLU A 59 7.93 -1.31 2.51
N PHE A 60 6.83 -1.24 1.76
CA PHE A 60 5.50 -1.61 2.26
C PHE A 60 5.43 -3.07 2.69
N LEU A 61 6.04 -3.98 1.92
CA LEU A 61 6.08 -5.41 2.25
C LEU A 61 7.01 -5.72 3.44
N LYS A 62 8.06 -4.92 3.66
CA LYS A 62 8.97 -5.06 4.81
C LYS A 62 8.40 -4.49 6.10
N TYR A 63 7.41 -3.59 6.03
CA TYR A 63 6.76 -3.00 7.21
C TYR A 63 6.01 -4.07 8.03
N LYS A 64 6.37 -4.21 9.31
CA LYS A 64 5.88 -5.25 10.22
C LYS A 64 4.59 -4.85 10.93
#